data_AF-A0A238BMY1-F1
#
_entry.id   AF-A0A238BMY1-F1
#
_cell.length_a   1.000
_cell.length_b   1.000
_cell.length_c   1.000
_cell.angle_alpha   90.00
_cell.angle_beta   90.00
_cell.angle_gamma   90.00
#
_symmetry.space_group_name_H-M   'P 1'
#
loop_
_entity.id
_entity.type
_entity.pdbx_description
1 polymer ?
#
loop_
_entity_poly.entity_id
_entity_poly.type
_entity_poly.pdbx_seq_one_letter_code
_entity_poly.pdbx_strand_id
1 'polypeptide(L)'
;MSNHSFIYLFRRNEIILFFPSLNPYGTNTTVAPLVVIILAAAAKEIFEDFSRLVADRQVNRRFVLICKQDEKRKSWKWKKIHWAQLKVGQVVKIMRNEAIPADIVLLSSSEPAGVAYIETSNLDGETNLKIRQALPTTAWIINDHTIMTLCSTSSIIECDPPSPELYKFHGVIKINNSFKI
;
A
#
# COMPACT_ATOMS: atom_id res chain seq x y z
N MET A 1 15.17 -8.83 -23.54
CA MET A 1 14.73 -9.11 -24.92
C MET A 1 13.24 -9.46 -24.89
N SER A 2 12.41 -8.53 -24.41
CA SER A 2 11.59 -7.56 -25.17
C SER A 2 10.35 -8.19 -25.81
N ASN A 3 9.31 -8.37 -24.98
CA ASN A 3 7.95 -8.77 -25.35
C ASN A 3 7.31 -7.84 -26.40
N HIS A 4 7.86 -6.65 -26.63
CA HIS A 4 7.42 -5.74 -27.68
C HIS A 4 7.67 -6.28 -29.10
N SER A 5 8.73 -7.06 -29.33
CA SER A 5 9.04 -7.58 -30.67
C SER A 5 8.03 -8.61 -31.17
N PHE A 6 7.40 -9.38 -30.27
CA PHE A 6 6.36 -10.36 -30.62
C PHE A 6 5.04 -9.68 -31.03
N ILE A 7 4.66 -8.59 -30.36
CA ILE A 7 3.39 -7.89 -30.60
C ILE A 7 3.41 -7.14 -31.96
N TYR A 8 4.55 -6.56 -32.35
CA TYR A 8 4.67 -5.84 -33.63
C TYR A 8 4.75 -6.76 -34.85
N LEU A 9 5.35 -7.96 -34.71
CA LEU A 9 5.41 -8.95 -35.80
C LEU A 9 4.05 -9.60 -36.08
N PHE A 10 3.23 -9.79 -35.05
CA PHE A 10 1.84 -10.26 -35.19
C PHE A 10 0.93 -9.24 -35.88
N ARG A 11 1.12 -7.94 -35.64
CA ARG A 11 0.19 -6.89 -36.11
C ARG A 11 0.20 -6.62 -37.62
N ARG A 12 1.26 -6.95 -38.36
CA ARG A 12 1.41 -6.57 -39.78
C ARG A 12 1.06 -7.68 -40.77
N ASN A 13 1.25 -8.95 -40.41
CA ASN A 13 1.00 -10.09 -41.31
C ASN A 13 -0.38 -10.75 -41.10
N GLU A 14 -1.00 -10.63 -39.92
CA GLU A 14 -2.28 -11.30 -39.64
C GLU A 14 -3.53 -10.55 -40.12
N ILE A 15 -3.45 -9.22 -40.30
CA ILE A 15 -4.57 -8.43 -40.81
C ILE A 15 -4.95 -8.86 -42.25
N ILE A 16 -3.97 -9.28 -43.05
CA ILE A 16 -4.18 -9.75 -44.43
C ILE A 16 -4.94 -11.09 -44.46
N LEU A 17 -4.75 -11.94 -43.44
CA LEU A 17 -5.39 -13.25 -43.32
C LEU A 17 -6.86 -13.16 -42.88
N PHE A 18 -7.31 -11.99 -42.40
CA PHE A 18 -8.71 -11.72 -42.04
C PHE A 18 -9.57 -11.30 -43.25
N PHE A 19 -8.95 -10.92 -44.38
CA PHE A 19 -9.64 -10.65 -45.64
C PHE A 19 -9.75 -11.96 -46.46
N PRO A 20 -10.95 -12.53 -46.63
CA PRO A 20 -11.13 -13.85 -47.27
C PRO A 20 -10.61 -13.92 -48.71
N SER A 21 -10.46 -12.76 -49.38
CA SER A 21 -10.02 -12.64 -50.77
C SER A 21 -8.51 -12.75 -50.99
N LEU A 22 -7.69 -12.78 -49.93
CA LEU A 22 -6.22 -12.77 -50.03
C LEU A 22 -5.54 -13.95 -49.31
N ASN A 23 -6.31 -14.89 -48.76
CA ASN A 23 -5.78 -16.02 -47.98
C ASN A 23 -5.62 -17.29 -48.84
N PRO A 24 -4.39 -17.73 -49.19
CA PRO A 24 -4.15 -18.93 -49.99
C PRO A 24 -4.34 -20.25 -49.22
N TYR A 25 -4.51 -20.20 -47.89
CA TYR A 25 -4.78 -21.34 -47.02
C TYR A 25 -6.12 -21.09 -46.32
N GLY A 26 -7.14 -21.91 -46.54
CA GLY A 26 -8.52 -21.62 -46.09
C GLY A 26 -8.63 -21.08 -44.66
N THR A 27 -9.55 -20.11 -44.46
CA THR A 27 -9.72 -19.26 -43.26
C THR A 27 -9.72 -20.01 -41.93
N ASN A 28 -10.17 -21.27 -41.92
CA ASN A 28 -10.24 -22.13 -40.74
C ASN A 28 -8.84 -22.52 -40.20
N THR A 29 -7.84 -22.66 -41.07
CA THR A 29 -6.49 -23.13 -40.68
C THR A 29 -5.66 -22.07 -39.95
N THR A 30 -5.99 -20.79 -40.14
CA THR A 30 -5.27 -19.66 -39.52
C THR A 30 -5.90 -19.22 -38.20
N VAL A 31 -7.23 -19.25 -38.09
CA VAL A 31 -7.96 -18.80 -36.89
C VAL A 31 -7.82 -19.78 -35.73
N ALA A 32 -7.80 -21.09 -36.02
CA ALA A 32 -7.73 -22.14 -35.01
C ALA A 32 -6.53 -22.04 -34.05
N PRO A 33 -5.26 -21.94 -34.52
CA PRO A 33 -4.10 -21.85 -33.61
C PRO A 33 -4.12 -20.57 -32.77
N LEU A 34 -4.62 -19.46 -33.33
CA LEU A 34 -4.69 -18.17 -32.64
C LEU A 34 -5.71 -18.22 -31.49
N VAL A 35 -6.87 -18.85 -31.71
CA VAL A 35 -7.87 -19.08 -30.65
C VAL A 35 -7.29 -19.93 -29.52
N VAL A 36 -6.54 -20.99 -29.84
CA VAL A 36 -5.91 -21.85 -28.82
C VAL A 36 -4.92 -21.05 -27.97
N ILE A 37 -4.07 -20.24 -28.58
CA ILE A 37 -3.08 -19.42 -27.87
C ILE A 37 -3.79 -18.40 -26.96
N ILE A 38 -4.82 -17.72 -27.45
CA ILE A 38 -5.60 -16.76 -26.65
C ILE A 38 -6.28 -17.46 -25.47
N LEU A 39 -6.90 -18.62 -25.67
CA LEU A 39 -7.56 -19.37 -24.60
C LEU A 39 -6.56 -19.83 -23.54
N ALA A 40 -5.38 -20.30 -23.95
CA ALA A 40 -4.32 -20.70 -23.02
C ALA A 40 -3.78 -19.50 -22.21
N ALA A 41 -3.59 -18.34 -22.85
CA ALA A 41 -3.19 -17.11 -22.18
C ALA A 41 -4.25 -16.65 -21.17
N ALA A 42 -5.53 -16.61 -21.58
CA ALA A 42 -6.64 -16.24 -20.71
C ALA A 42 -6.79 -17.18 -19.51
N ALA A 43 -6.66 -18.49 -19.72
CA ALA A 43 -6.70 -19.47 -18.63
C ALA A 43 -5.57 -19.25 -17.61
N LYS A 44 -4.36 -18.93 -18.08
CA LYS A 44 -3.22 -18.61 -17.23
C LYS A 44 -3.47 -17.32 -16.42
N GLU A 45 -3.95 -16.26 -17.07
CA GLU A 45 -4.27 -14.99 -16.40
C GLU A 45 -5.32 -15.17 -15.29
N ILE A 46 -6.38 -15.95 -15.55
CA ILE A 46 -7.41 -16.27 -14.55
C ILE A 46 -6.80 -16.99 -13.33
N PHE A 47 -5.89 -17.94 -13.56
CA PHE A 47 -5.23 -18.66 -12.46
C PHE A 47 -4.34 -17.73 -11.62
N GLU A 48 -3.55 -16.88 -12.27
CA GLU A 48 -2.71 -15.89 -11.59
C GLU A 48 -3.54 -14.88 -10.79
N ASP A 49 -4.66 -14.41 -11.35
CA ASP A 49 -5.59 -13.51 -10.68
C ASP A 49 -6.26 -14.14 -9.46
N PHE A 50 -6.59 -15.44 -9.52
CA PHE A 50 -7.12 -16.14 -8.35
C PHE A 50 -6.08 -16.20 -7.22
N SER A 51 -4.82 -16.48 -7.55
CA SER A 51 -3.72 -16.46 -6.58
C SER A 51 -3.53 -15.07 -5.97
N ARG A 52 -3.58 -14.01 -6.79
CA ARG A 52 -3.53 -12.61 -6.31
C ARG A 52 -4.67 -12.30 -5.35
N LEU A 53 -5.90 -12.69 -5.69
CA LEU A 53 -7.07 -12.47 -4.83
C LEU A 53 -6.92 -13.12 -3.45
N VAL A 54 -6.36 -14.32 -3.40
CA VAL A 54 -6.09 -15.01 -2.13
C VAL A 54 -5.03 -14.26 -1.31
N ALA A 55 -3.93 -13.83 -1.94
CA ALA A 55 -2.89 -13.05 -1.29
C ALA A 55 -3.41 -11.71 -0.75
N ASP A 56 -4.17 -10.96 -1.55
CA ASP A 56 -4.76 -9.67 -1.16
C ASP A 56 -5.69 -9.83 0.04
N ARG A 57 -6.52 -10.89 0.05
CA ARG A 57 -7.40 -11.19 1.19
C ARG A 57 -6.62 -11.46 2.48
N GLN A 58 -5.46 -12.09 2.40
CA GLN A 58 -4.63 -12.34 3.59
C GLN A 58 -4.05 -11.04 4.15
N VAL A 59 -3.51 -10.17 3.29
CA VAL A 59 -2.97 -8.86 3.69
C VAL A 59 -4.06 -7.99 4.29
N ASN A 60 -5.22 -7.90 3.63
CA ASN A 60 -6.36 -7.09 4.07
C ASN A 60 -6.98 -7.54 5.40
N ARG A 61 -6.77 -8.80 5.79
CA ARG A 61 -7.24 -9.37 7.07
C ARG A 61 -6.23 -9.21 8.22
N ARG A 62 -5.03 -8.69 7.97
CA ARG A 62 -4.09 -8.35 9.05
C ARG A 62 -4.70 -7.31 9.98
N PHE A 63 -4.20 -7.26 11.20
CA PHE A 63 -4.73 -6.36 12.22
C PHE A 63 -3.75 -5.22 12.53
N VAL A 64 -4.31 -4.10 12.97
CA VAL A 64 -3.56 -2.98 13.54
C VAL A 64 -4.36 -2.38 14.69
N LEU A 65 -3.67 -1.78 15.66
CA LEU A 65 -4.29 -1.05 16.76
C LEU A 65 -4.53 0.40 16.33
N ILE A 66 -5.75 0.90 16.48
CA ILE A 66 -6.10 2.31 16.29
C ILE A 66 -6.53 2.97 17.59
N CYS A 67 -6.25 4.25 17.71
CA CYS A 67 -6.79 5.10 18.77
C CYS A 67 -8.24 5.44 18.42
N LYS A 68 -9.20 4.97 19.22
CA LYS A 68 -10.63 5.26 19.02
C LYS A 68 -11.29 5.74 20.30
N GLN A 69 -12.10 6.79 20.20
CA GLN A 69 -12.95 7.24 21.30
C GLN A 69 -14.03 6.19 21.60
N ASP A 70 -14.14 5.80 22.87
CA ASP A 70 -15.21 4.96 23.36
C ASP A 70 -16.48 5.81 23.56
N GLU A 71 -17.49 5.58 22.73
CA GLU A 71 -18.75 6.33 22.74
C GLU A 71 -19.45 6.29 24.10
N LYS A 72 -19.27 5.21 24.87
CA LYS A 72 -19.92 5.04 26.18
C LYS A 72 -19.22 5.76 27.32
N ARG A 73 -17.89 5.86 27.28
CA ARG A 73 -17.06 6.34 28.40
C ARG A 73 -16.40 7.69 28.14
N LYS A 74 -16.57 8.26 26.94
CA LYS A 74 -15.85 9.46 26.43
C LYS A 74 -14.32 9.35 26.56
N SER A 75 -13.79 8.15 26.79
CA SER A 75 -12.36 7.85 26.94
C SER A 75 -11.79 7.30 25.65
N TRP A 76 -10.56 7.66 25.31
CA TRP A 76 -9.86 7.06 24.17
C TRP A 76 -9.22 5.74 24.57
N LYS A 77 -9.29 4.75 23.68
CA LYS A 77 -8.70 3.42 23.89
C LYS A 77 -8.14 2.85 22.59
N TRP A 78 -7.19 1.94 22.72
CA TRP A 78 -6.70 1.14 21.60
C TRP A 78 -7.76 0.13 21.20
N LYS A 79 -8.10 0.12 19.91
CA LYS A 79 -9.00 -0.86 19.31
C LYS A 79 -8.29 -1.57 18.16
N LYS A 80 -8.35 -2.90 18.17
CA LYS A 80 -7.86 -3.72 17.06
C LYS A 80 -8.85 -3.67 15.89
N ILE A 81 -8.37 -3.36 14.70
CA ILE A 81 -9.15 -3.35 13.44
C ILE A 81 -8.39 -4.09 12.34
N HIS A 82 -9.09 -4.50 11.29
CA HIS A 82 -8.43 -5.04 10.10
C HIS A 82 -7.80 -3.94 9.24
N TRP A 83 -6.74 -4.26 8.49
CA TRP A 83 -6.09 -3.33 7.56
C TRP A 83 -7.08 -2.77 6.54
N ALA A 84 -8.00 -3.60 6.03
CA ALA A 84 -9.08 -3.18 5.13
C ALA A 84 -10.04 -2.12 5.72
N GLN A 85 -10.02 -1.90 7.04
CA GLN A 85 -10.87 -0.94 7.74
C GLN A 85 -10.13 0.35 8.13
N LEU A 86 -8.82 0.42 7.89
CA LEU A 86 -8.00 1.57 8.22
C LEU A 86 -8.39 2.77 7.34
N LYS A 87 -8.45 3.96 7.95
CA LYS A 87 -8.82 5.21 7.26
C LYS A 87 -7.82 6.31 7.56
N VAL A 88 -7.68 7.25 6.62
CA VAL A 88 -6.84 8.45 6.77
C VAL A 88 -7.26 9.23 8.02
N GLY A 89 -6.28 9.72 8.77
CA GLY A 89 -6.49 10.45 10.03
C GLY A 89 -6.59 9.58 11.28
N GLN A 90 -6.56 8.25 11.15
CA GLN A 90 -6.50 7.36 12.31
C GLN A 90 -5.07 7.25 12.85
N VAL A 91 -4.92 7.46 14.16
CA VAL A 91 -3.66 7.20 14.85
C VAL A 91 -3.51 5.69 15.05
N VAL A 92 -2.45 5.12 14.49
CA VAL A 92 -2.12 3.70 14.60
C VAL A 92 -1.00 3.46 15.60
N LYS A 93 -1.07 2.33 16.30
CA LYS A 93 0.02 1.80 17.12
C LYS A 93 0.53 0.52 16.47
N ILE A 94 1.82 0.52 16.14
CA ILE A 94 2.52 -0.59 15.48
C ILE A 94 3.51 -1.17 16.48
N MET A 95 3.48 -2.48 16.65
CA MET A 95 4.39 -3.16 17.56
C MET A 95 5.67 -3.56 16.84
N ARG A 96 6.71 -3.91 17.61
CA ARG A 96 7.97 -4.42 17.07
C ARG A 96 7.72 -5.63 16.16
N ASN A 97 8.43 -5.67 15.03
CA ASN A 97 8.34 -6.73 14.01
C ASN A 97 6.96 -6.87 13.34
N GLU A 98 6.10 -5.85 13.44
CA GLU A 98 4.86 -5.79 12.65
C GLU A 98 5.08 -4.99 11.36
N ALA A 99 4.43 -5.44 10.29
CA ALA A 99 4.42 -4.71 9.03
C ALA A 99 3.58 -3.43 9.16
N ILE A 100 4.01 -2.37 8.48
CA ILE A 100 3.30 -1.09 8.43
C ILE A 100 2.11 -1.23 7.46
N PRO A 101 0.87 -0.88 7.87
CA PRO A 101 -0.33 -1.15 7.07
C PRO A 101 -0.56 -0.19 5.89
N ALA A 102 0.00 1.02 5.96
CA ALA A 102 -0.17 2.10 4.98
C ALA A 102 0.96 3.14 5.15
N ASP A 103 1.02 4.14 4.29
CA ASP A 103 1.91 5.29 4.49
C ASP A 103 1.51 6.04 5.76
N ILE A 104 2.45 6.19 6.69
CA ILE A 104 2.21 6.81 8.01
C ILE A 104 3.23 7.90 8.30
N VAL A 105 2.80 8.87 9.11
CA VAL A 105 3.68 9.87 9.71
C VAL A 105 4.06 9.39 11.11
N LEU A 106 5.36 9.29 11.38
CA LEU A 106 5.87 8.88 12.69
C LEU A 106 5.68 10.02 13.71
N LEU A 107 4.73 9.83 14.62
CA LEU A 107 4.45 10.80 15.70
C LEU A 107 5.37 10.60 16.90
N SER A 108 5.59 9.36 17.31
CA SER A 108 6.41 9.03 18.47
C SER A 108 6.91 7.60 18.37
N SER A 109 7.98 7.30 19.11
CA SER A 109 8.56 5.97 19.23
C SER A 109 8.90 5.72 20.70
N SER A 110 8.95 4.43 21.07
CA SER A 110 9.41 3.98 22.39
C SER A 110 10.91 4.17 22.61
N GLU A 111 11.68 4.34 21.54
CA GLU A 111 13.12 4.59 21.63
C GLU A 111 13.42 6.06 22.01
N PRO A 112 14.60 6.34 22.58
CA PRO A 112 15.03 7.69 22.89
C PRO A 112 14.98 8.61 21.66
N ALA A 113 14.67 9.90 21.89
CA ALA A 113 14.59 10.92 20.85
C ALA A 113 13.58 10.63 19.71
N GLY A 114 12.63 9.70 19.93
CA GLY A 114 11.56 9.39 18.99
C GLY A 114 12.05 8.66 17.73
N VAL A 115 13.15 7.90 17.84
CA VAL A 115 13.75 7.18 16.72
C VAL A 115 13.02 5.85 16.45
N ALA A 116 12.81 5.50 15.19
CA ALA A 116 12.29 4.21 14.77
C ALA A 116 13.20 3.59 13.72
N TYR A 117 13.41 2.28 13.83
CA TYR A 117 14.18 1.50 12.87
C TYR A 117 13.21 0.76 11.96
N ILE A 118 13.29 1.05 10.65
CA ILE A 118 12.40 0.47 9.65
C ILE A 118 13.21 -0.41 8.72
N GLU A 119 12.80 -1.66 8.61
CA GLU A 119 13.31 -2.56 7.58
C GLU A 119 12.56 -2.30 6.27
N THR A 120 13.30 -1.98 5.21
CA THR A 120 12.74 -1.71 3.87
C THR A 120 13.11 -2.78 2.84
N SER A 121 13.64 -3.93 3.28
CA SER A 121 14.09 -5.04 2.44
C SER A 121 13.04 -5.49 1.40
N ASN A 122 11.75 -5.41 1.76
CA ASN A 122 10.64 -5.73 0.86
C ASN A 122 10.33 -4.67 -0.22
N LEU A 123 10.92 -3.47 -0.13
CA LEU A 123 10.70 -2.34 -1.06
C LEU A 123 11.91 -2.08 -1.96
N ASP A 124 13.12 -2.05 -1.39
CA ASP A 124 14.35 -1.70 -2.10
C ASP A 124 15.40 -2.83 -2.15
N GLY A 125 15.13 -3.96 -1.46
CA GLY A 125 16.07 -5.07 -1.36
C GLY A 125 17.26 -4.82 -0.41
N GLU A 126 17.29 -3.68 0.29
CA GLU A 126 18.32 -3.37 1.27
C GLU A 126 18.03 -4.06 2.60
N THR A 127 19.01 -4.78 3.15
CA THR A 127 18.88 -5.46 4.46
C THR A 127 19.17 -4.54 5.65
N ASN A 128 19.55 -3.30 5.38
CA ASN A 128 19.90 -2.34 6.43
C ASN A 128 18.64 -1.69 7.01
N LEU A 129 18.63 -1.49 8.33
CA LEU A 129 17.57 -0.76 9.01
C LEU A 129 17.72 0.73 8.71
N LYS A 130 16.67 1.33 8.12
CA LYS A 130 16.59 2.76 7.90
C LYS A 130 16.09 3.45 9.16
N ILE A 131 16.83 4.45 9.60
CA ILE A 131 16.49 5.25 10.78
C ILE A 131 15.48 6.33 10.35
N ARG A 132 14.33 6.38 11.02
CA ARG A 132 13.35 7.46 10.91
C ARG A 132 13.19 8.12 12.27
N GLN A 133 12.99 9.42 12.30
CA GLN A 133 12.88 10.18 13.54
C GLN A 133 11.52 10.91 13.58
N ALA A 134 10.84 10.79 14.72
CA ALA A 134 9.64 11.56 15.01
C ALA A 134 9.99 13.06 15.14
N LEU A 135 9.01 13.94 14.87
CA LEU A 135 9.23 15.37 15.11
C LEU A 135 9.50 15.62 16.60
N PRO A 136 10.44 16.53 16.96
CA PRO A 136 10.73 16.84 18.35
C PRO A 136 9.49 17.26 19.15
N THR A 137 8.53 17.92 18.50
CA THR A 137 7.26 18.37 19.09
C THR A 137 6.38 17.22 19.58
N THR A 138 6.50 16.03 19.01
CA THR A 138 5.68 14.84 19.35
C THR A 138 6.50 13.68 19.91
N ALA A 139 7.83 13.70 19.74
CA ALA A 139 8.74 12.63 20.15
C ALA A 139 8.73 12.31 21.65
N TRP A 140 8.34 13.27 22.50
CA TRP A 140 8.24 13.07 23.95
C TRP A 140 6.99 12.28 24.38
N ILE A 141 6.04 12.06 23.47
CA ILE A 141 4.74 11.42 23.73
C ILE A 141 4.91 9.91 23.70
N ILE A 142 5.52 9.34 24.74
CA ILE A 142 5.84 7.90 24.81
C ILE A 142 4.70 7.11 25.47
N ASN A 143 4.02 7.73 26.44
CA ASN A 143 3.01 7.04 27.24
C ASN A 143 1.68 6.91 26.47
N ASP A 144 1.04 5.74 26.59
CA ASP A 144 -0.27 5.50 25.99
C ASP A 144 -1.30 6.56 26.41
N HIS A 145 -1.29 6.99 27.67
CA HIS A 145 -2.17 8.06 28.15
C HIS A 145 -1.95 9.39 27.41
N THR A 146 -0.70 9.79 27.18
CA THR A 146 -0.39 11.04 26.45
C THR A 146 -0.77 10.94 24.98
N ILE A 147 -0.66 9.76 24.36
CA ILE A 147 -1.14 9.51 23.00
C ILE A 147 -2.66 9.61 22.94
N MET A 148 -3.37 9.08 23.94
CA MET A 148 -4.83 9.21 24.03
C MET A 148 -5.26 10.67 24.13
N THR A 149 -4.53 11.48 24.91
CA THR A 149 -4.74 12.93 24.93
C THR A 149 -4.46 13.52 23.55
N LEU A 150 -3.39 13.09 22.86
CA LEU A 150 -3.08 13.48 21.47
C LEU A 150 -4.28 13.28 20.54
N CYS A 151 -4.86 12.08 20.55
CA CYS A 151 -6.03 11.74 19.75
C CYS A 151 -7.26 12.59 20.09
N SER A 152 -7.38 13.05 21.34
CA SER A 152 -8.51 13.87 21.78
C SER A 152 -8.48 15.32 21.29
N THR A 153 -7.32 15.80 20.84
CA THR A 153 -7.17 17.18 20.39
C THR A 153 -7.22 17.28 18.87
N SER A 154 -7.71 18.42 18.39
CA SER A 154 -7.71 18.74 16.97
C SER A 154 -6.28 19.07 16.49
N SER A 155 -5.67 18.11 15.78
CA SER A 155 -4.42 18.28 15.04
C SER A 155 -4.67 18.13 13.53
N ILE A 156 -4.00 18.95 12.73
CA ILE A 156 -4.12 18.93 11.26
C ILE A 156 -2.76 18.60 10.68
N ILE A 157 -2.72 17.68 9.71
CA ILE A 157 -1.54 17.40 8.90
C ILE A 157 -1.87 17.82 7.47
N GLU A 158 -1.10 18.77 6.94
CA GLU A 158 -1.14 19.20 5.54
C GLU A 158 0.06 18.58 4.84
N CYS A 159 -0.14 17.91 3.71
CA CYS A 159 0.96 17.29 2.95
C CYS A 159 0.68 17.36 1.45
N ASP A 160 1.74 17.11 0.67
CA ASP A 160 1.65 17.04 -0.79
C ASP A 160 0.73 15.88 -1.25
N PRO A 161 0.20 15.96 -2.49
CA PRO A 161 -0.52 14.85 -3.12
C PRO A 161 0.34 13.56 -3.21
N PRO A 162 -0.29 12.37 -3.30
CA PRO A 162 0.45 11.11 -3.41
C PRO A 162 1.34 11.12 -4.67
N SER A 163 2.62 10.82 -4.47
CA SER A 163 3.66 10.78 -5.51
C SER A 163 4.35 9.42 -5.50
N PRO A 164 4.76 8.88 -6.67
CA PRO A 164 5.56 7.66 -6.72
C PRO A 164 7.01 7.85 -6.23
N GLU A 165 7.44 9.08 -5.92
CA GLU A 165 8.77 9.36 -5.37
C GLU A 165 8.91 8.84 -3.93
N LEU A 166 9.58 7.69 -3.76
CA LEU A 166 9.73 7.01 -2.45
C LEU A 166 10.54 7.79 -1.41
N TYR A 167 11.40 8.72 -1.84
CA TYR A 167 12.36 9.42 -0.97
C TYR A 167 11.96 10.85 -0.63
N LYS A 168 10.85 11.34 -1.18
CA LYS A 168 10.42 12.73 -1.03
C LYS A 168 9.02 12.79 -0.43
N PHE A 169 8.91 13.41 0.73
CA PHE A 169 7.65 13.70 1.37
C PHE A 169 7.75 15.08 2.02
N HIS A 170 6.80 15.97 1.72
CA HIS A 170 6.67 17.25 2.39
C HIS A 170 5.32 17.33 3.07
N GLY A 171 5.34 17.74 4.34
CA GLY A 171 4.14 17.97 5.11
C GLY A 171 4.41 18.79 6.36
N VAL A 172 3.36 19.42 6.86
CA VAL A 172 3.36 20.28 8.04
C VAL A 172 2.28 19.79 9.00
N ILE A 173 2.66 19.55 10.24
CA ILE A 173 1.73 19.24 11.33
C ILE A 173 1.42 20.49 12.14
N LYS A 174 0.14 20.80 12.31
CA LYS A 174 -0.39 21.88 13.14
C LYS A 174 -1.12 21.26 14.32
N ILE A 175 -0.53 21.37 15.51
CA ILE A 175 -1.10 20.87 16.76
C ILE A 175 -1.70 22.06 17.49
N ASN A 176 -2.99 22.03 17.82
CA ASN A 176 -3.59 23.11 18.60
C ASN A 176 -2.97 23.17 20.01
N ASN A 177 -2.54 24.37 20.40
CA ASN A 177 -1.84 24.70 21.66
C ASN A 177 -2.64 24.43 22.95
N SER A 178 -3.82 23.80 22.88
CA SER A 178 -4.56 23.37 24.07
C SER A 178 -3.98 22.11 24.74
N PHE A 179 -2.91 21.51 24.18
CA PHE A 179 -2.02 20.63 24.94
C PHE A 179 -1.22 21.43 25.95
N LYS A 180 -1.87 21.80 27.06
CA LYS A 180 -1.13 22.13 28.26
C LYS A 180 -0.52 20.84 28.81
N ILE A 181 0.80 20.86 28.87
CA ILE A 181 1.66 19.95 29.63
C ILE A 181 1.18 19.92 31.08
#